data_AF-A0A916HCS1-F1
#
_entry.id   AF-A0A916HCS1-F1
#
_cell.length_a   1.000
_cell.length_b   1.000
_cell.length_c   1.000
_cell.angle_alpha   90.00
_cell.angle_beta   90.00
_cell.angle_gamma   90.00
#
_symmetry.space_group_name_H-M   'P 1'
#
loop_
_entity.id
_entity.type
_entity.pdbx_description
1 polymer ?
#
loop_
_entity_poly.entity_id
_entity_poly.type
_entity_poly.pdbx_seq_one_letter_code
_entity_poly.pdbx_strand_id
1 'polypeptide(L)'
;MTYGDILIEAMAEATGESKEELTFLLGVFRKQFPKANIDQELSDEEAHALLEKLRKDKDSIRDLFTTGEFPQGDCGSGDCKGGHS
;
A
#
# COMPACT_ATOMS: atom_id res chain seq x y z
N MET A 1 7.03 -1.95 -16.39
CA MET A 1 7.13 -2.13 -14.92
C MET A 1 5.74 -2.48 -14.41
N THR A 2 5.59 -3.39 -13.45
CA THR A 2 4.24 -3.77 -12.95
C THR A 2 3.79 -2.89 -11.80
N TYR A 3 2.49 -2.89 -11.53
CA TYR A 3 1.92 -2.25 -10.33
C TYR A 3 2.59 -2.79 -9.04
N GLY A 4 2.86 -4.10 -9.00
CA GLY A 4 3.57 -4.76 -7.91
C GLY A 4 5.00 -4.25 -7.71
N ASP A 5 5.73 -4.00 -8.80
CA ASP A 5 7.10 -3.47 -8.72
C ASP A 5 7.12 -2.07 -8.12
N ILE A 6 6.17 -1.22 -8.52
CA ILE A 6 6.02 0.15 -7.98
C ILE A 6 5.65 0.12 -6.49
N LEU A 7 4.77 -0.80 -6.08
CA LEU A 7 4.45 -0.98 -4.67
C LEU A 7 5.68 -1.38 -3.86
N ILE A 8 6.47 -2.36 -4.34
CA ILE A 8 7.69 -2.80 -3.66
C ILE A 8 8.67 -1.63 -3.50
N GLU A 9 8.86 -0.83 -4.55
CA GLU A 9 9.74 0.33 -4.52
C GLU A 9 9.27 1.37 -3.50
N ALA A 10 8.00 1.76 -3.53
CA ALA A 10 7.44 2.72 -2.59
C ALA A 10 7.49 2.21 -1.15
N MET A 11 7.19 0.94 -0.91
CA MET A 11 7.21 0.34 0.43
C MET A 11 8.63 0.22 0.98
N ALA A 12 9.61 -0.18 0.16
CA ALA A 12 11.01 -0.24 0.58
C ALA A 12 11.50 1.17 0.99
N GLU A 13 11.14 2.19 0.23
CA GLU A 13 11.47 3.58 0.58
C GLU A 13 10.76 4.07 1.86
N ALA A 14 9.49 3.68 2.05
CA ALA A 14 8.64 4.05 3.18
C ALA A 14 9.07 3.43 4.52
N THR A 15 9.40 2.14 4.48
CA THR A 15 9.62 1.32 5.68
C THR A 15 11.10 1.06 5.97
N GLY A 16 11.96 1.16 4.95
CA GLY A 16 13.36 0.74 5.03
C GLY A 16 13.55 -0.78 4.89
N GLU A 17 12.48 -1.54 4.66
CA GLU A 17 12.53 -2.98 4.47
C GLU A 17 13.21 -3.37 3.15
N SER A 18 13.74 -4.60 3.12
CA SER A 18 14.39 -5.11 1.91
C SER A 18 13.39 -5.37 0.78
N LYS A 19 13.77 -5.08 -0.46
CA LYS A 19 12.95 -5.39 -1.64
C LYS A 19 12.68 -6.90 -1.77
N GLU A 20 13.58 -7.75 -1.28
CA GLU A 20 13.42 -9.22 -1.28
C GLU A 20 12.27 -9.66 -0.37
N GLU A 21 12.21 -9.15 0.86
CA GLU A 21 11.14 -9.44 1.81
C GLU A 21 9.78 -8.96 1.30
N LEU A 22 9.74 -7.73 0.78
CA LEU A 22 8.51 -7.16 0.21
C LEU A 22 8.05 -7.93 -1.04
N THR A 23 8.98 -8.45 -1.85
CA THR A 23 8.66 -9.31 -3.00
C THR A 23 8.04 -10.63 -2.55
N PHE A 24 8.58 -11.23 -1.48
CA PHE A 24 8.02 -12.44 -0.89
C PHE A 24 6.58 -12.21 -0.38
N LEU A 25 6.36 -11.13 0.37
CA LEU A 25 5.04 -10.75 0.87
C LEU A 25 4.05 -10.49 -0.28
N LEU A 26 4.48 -9.79 -1.33
CA LEU A 26 3.67 -9.59 -2.53
C LEU A 26 3.31 -10.92 -3.19
N GLY A 27 4.21 -11.89 -3.20
CA GLY A 27 3.95 -13.25 -3.68
C GLY A 27 2.87 -13.99 -2.87
N VAL A 28 2.84 -13.82 -1.55
CA VAL A 28 1.76 -14.35 -0.69
C VAL A 28 0.44 -13.63 -1.00
N PHE A 29 0.47 -12.31 -1.13
CA PHE A 29 -0.70 -11.49 -1.44
C PHE A 29 -1.31 -11.86 -2.80
N ARG A 30 -0.48 -12.08 -3.84
CA ARG A 30 -0.93 -12.55 -5.16
C ARG A 30 -1.72 -13.86 -5.07
N LYS A 31 -1.29 -14.80 -4.23
CA LYS A 31 -2.00 -16.08 -4.03
C LYS A 31 -3.32 -15.90 -3.30
N GLN A 32 -3.35 -15.02 -2.30
CA GLN A 32 -4.55 -14.75 -1.50
C GLN A 32 -5.59 -13.91 -2.26
N PHE A 33 -5.13 -13.02 -3.14
CA PHE A 33 -5.95 -12.08 -3.91
C PHE A 33 -5.64 -12.17 -5.41
N PRO A 34 -5.96 -13.29 -6.07
CA PRO A 34 -5.60 -13.52 -7.48
C PRO A 34 -6.30 -12.57 -8.48
N LYS A 35 -7.31 -11.80 -8.01
CA LYS A 35 -8.00 -10.79 -8.82
C LYS A 35 -7.43 -9.38 -8.67
N ALA A 36 -6.41 -9.20 -7.83
CA ALA A 36 -5.75 -7.91 -7.68
C ALA A 36 -4.87 -7.64 -8.92
N ASN A 37 -4.87 -6.40 -9.39
CA ASN A 37 -4.14 -5.97 -10.60
C ASN A 37 -2.63 -5.80 -10.36
N ILE A 38 -2.02 -6.64 -9.52
CA ILE A 38 -0.61 -6.50 -9.11
C ILE A 38 0.32 -6.73 -10.30
N ASP A 39 -0.04 -7.64 -11.18
CA ASP A 39 0.76 -7.99 -12.36
C ASP A 39 0.38 -7.14 -13.58
N GLN A 40 -0.46 -6.12 -13.40
CA GLN A 40 -0.76 -5.18 -14.46
C GLN A 40 0.50 -4.40 -14.82
N GLU A 41 0.91 -4.49 -16.08
CA GLU A 41 1.95 -3.63 -16.63
C GLU A 41 1.46 -2.20 -16.72
N LEU A 42 2.32 -1.28 -16.31
CA LEU A 42 2.12 0.15 -16.41
C LEU A 42 3.05 0.72 -17.48
N SER A 43 2.56 1.71 -18.21
CA SER A 43 3.42 2.58 -19.01
C SER A 43 4.38 3.35 -18.10
N ASP A 44 5.48 3.86 -18.66
CA ASP A 44 6.48 4.60 -17.89
C ASP A 44 5.89 5.84 -17.21
N GLU A 45 4.94 6.51 -17.86
CA GLU A 45 4.22 7.68 -17.35
C GLU A 45 3.32 7.30 -16.17
N GLU A 46 2.55 6.22 -16.29
CA GLU A 46 1.70 5.71 -15.21
C GLU A 46 2.52 5.22 -14.01
N ALA A 47 3.63 4.53 -14.29
CA ALA A 47 4.58 4.05 -13.28
C ALA A 47 5.17 5.23 -12.49
N HIS A 48 5.64 6.27 -13.17
CA HIS A 48 6.17 7.48 -12.52
C HIS A 48 5.10 8.20 -11.70
N ALA A 49 3.92 8.44 -12.27
CA ALA A 49 2.83 9.13 -11.59
C ALA A 49 2.38 8.37 -10.33
N LEU A 50 2.29 7.05 -10.41
CA LEU A 50 1.94 6.20 -9.28
C LEU A 50 3.01 6.26 -8.19
N LEU A 51 4.28 6.13 -8.55
CA LEU A 51 5.39 6.17 -7.61
C LEU A 51 5.46 7.53 -6.88
N GLU A 52 5.31 8.64 -7.61
CA GLU A 52 5.27 9.97 -7.00
C GLU A 52 4.09 10.12 -6.03
N LYS A 53 2.92 9.59 -6.39
CA LYS A 53 1.74 9.61 -5.50
C LYS A 53 2.01 8.83 -4.22
N LEU A 54 2.54 7.61 -4.32
CA LEU A 54 2.85 6.78 -3.16
C LEU A 54 3.94 7.39 -2.27
N ARG A 55 4.95 8.05 -2.88
CA ARG A 55 5.98 8.78 -2.13
C ARG A 55 5.44 9.99 -1.39
N LYS A 56 4.41 10.68 -1.92
CA LYS A 56 3.74 11.77 -1.20
C LYS A 56 2.99 11.26 0.03
N ASP A 57 2.42 10.07 -0.06
CA ASP A 57 1.68 9.40 1.01
C ASP A 57 2.57 8.44 1.84
N LYS A 58 3.90 8.65 1.82
CA LYS A 58 4.90 7.74 2.43
C LYS A 58 4.64 7.44 3.90
N ASP A 59 4.28 8.46 4.69
CA ASP A 59 4.00 8.27 6.12
C ASP A 59 2.76 7.39 6.34
N SER A 60 1.70 7.57 5.55
CA SER A 60 0.51 6.71 5.58
C SER A 60 0.82 5.25 5.24
N ILE A 61 1.70 5.01 4.26
CA ILE A 61 2.15 3.66 3.88
C ILE A 61 2.95 3.03 5.04
N ARG A 62 3.85 3.79 5.66
CA ARG A 62 4.63 3.32 6.81
C ARG A 62 3.73 2.99 8.00
N ASP A 63 2.77 3.85 8.30
CA ASP A 63 1.87 3.67 9.42
C ASP A 63 0.97 2.45 9.22
N LEU A 64 0.44 2.23 8.00
CA LEU A 64 -0.30 1.01 7.65
C LEU A 64 0.51 -0.26 7.92
N PHE A 65 1.81 -0.26 7.60
CA PHE A 65 2.68 -1.42 7.78
C PHE A 65 3.11 -1.65 9.23
N THR A 66 3.27 -0.59 10.01
CA THR A 66 3.78 -0.67 11.38
C THR A 66 2.67 -0.85 12.42
N THR A 67 1.50 -0.28 12.17
CA THR A 67 0.36 -0.32 13.10
C THR A 67 -0.71 -1.34 12.70
N GLY A 68 -0.76 -1.72 11.40
CA GLY A 68 -1.87 -2.51 10.86
C GLY A 68 -3.19 -1.73 10.77
N GLU A 69 -3.20 -0.44 11.12
CA GLU A 69 -4.35 0.43 11.04
C GLU A 69 -4.33 1.16 9.69
N PHE A 70 -5.38 0.99 8.89
CA PHE A 70 -5.61 1.89 7.76
C PHE A 70 -5.78 3.29 8.34
N PRO A 71 -5.12 4.34 7.80
CA PRO A 71 -5.45 5.70 8.19
C PRO A 71 -6.94 5.86 7.91
N GLN A 72 -7.73 5.94 9.00
CA GLN A 72 -9.10 6.37 8.92
C GLN A 72 -8.99 7.78 8.35
N GLY A 73 -9.24 7.92 7.05
CA GLY A 73 -9.59 9.21 6.49
C GLY A 73 -10.68 9.75 7.40
N ASP A 74 -10.44 10.92 7.97
CA ASP A 74 -11.34 11.65 8.85
C ASP A 74 -12.79 11.37 8.44
N CYS A 75 -13.43 10.44 9.13
CA CYS A 75 -14.88 10.35 9.14
C CYS A 75 -15.29 11.56 9.96
N GLY A 76 -15.35 12.71 9.27
CA GLY A 76 -15.68 13.98 9.86
C GLY A 76 -16.93 13.83 10.72
N SER A 77 -16.72 13.96 12.03
CA SER A 77 -17.68 14.41 13.03
C SER A 77 -19.14 13.99 12.79
N GLY A 78 -19.56 12.86 13.37
CA GLY A 78 -20.99 12.56 13.50
C GLY A 78 -21.31 11.12 13.89
N ASP A 79 -21.42 10.88 15.19
CA ASP A 79 -22.21 9.79 15.78
C ASP A 79 -21.75 8.34 15.57
N CYS A 80 -20.68 7.95 16.27
CA CYS A 80 -20.52 6.58 16.74
C CYS A 80 -20.84 6.52 18.23
N LYS A 81 -22.12 6.52 18.59
CA LYS A 81 -22.53 6.15 19.95
C LYS A 81 -22.24 4.66 20.16
N GLY A 82 -21.32 4.40 21.09
CA GLY A 82 -21.10 3.07 21.63
C GLY A 82 -22.40 2.45 22.16
N GLY A 83 -22.59 1.18 21.83
CA GLY A 83 -23.61 0.33 22.39
C GLY A 83 -23.00 -1.03 22.66
N HIS A 84 -22.30 -1.13 23.78
CA HIS A 84 -21.97 -2.41 24.41
C HIS A 84 -23.21 -2.86 25.20
N SER A 85 -23.52 -4.16 25.12
CA SER A 85 -24.58 -4.96 25.79
C SER A 85 -25.78 -5.29 24.93
#